data_AF-A0A6L6VKX1-F1
#
_entry.id   AF-A0A6L6VKX1-F1
#
_cell.length_a   1.000
_cell.length_b   1.000
_cell.length_c   1.000
_cell.angle_alpha   90.00
_cell.angle_beta   90.00
_cell.angle_gamma   90.00
#
_symmetry.space_group_name_H-M   'P 1'
#
loop_
_entity.id
_entity.type
_entity.pdbx_description
1 polymer ?
#
loop_
_entity_poly.entity_id
_entity_poly.type
_entity_poly.pdbx_seq_one_letter_code
_entity_poly.pdbx_strand_id
1 'polypeptide(L)'
;MAEILDEIAAEQAAHETELQALNRPAIRAGASTPWGMAQVSRQFADGIVLHSTASHGGFHLAENANAIVHALYRNDTEFYEEDCEWAKVAHAFPQLFTAYERRLADRTLRDFYPDAYERVTGAILNGSQSHMRDRQEFESRHRNDWVVIAALNSDHLPGFVECIATLGGIRGETGERRFLVPRSDYVIGRHGFVIDPLKHQPYDGPSSFVTWAARQ
;
A
#
# COMPACT_ATOMS: atom_id res chain seq x y z
N MET A 1 17.31 -20.96 -4.10
CA MET A 1 17.24 -20.06 -5.27
C MET A 1 16.64 -20.74 -6.49
N ALA A 2 17.14 -21.91 -6.94
CA ALA A 2 16.50 -22.68 -8.01
C ALA A 2 15.04 -23.08 -7.68
N GLU A 3 14.82 -23.57 -6.45
CA GLU A 3 13.48 -23.98 -5.96
C GLU A 3 12.45 -22.84 -5.95
N ILE A 4 12.86 -21.62 -5.59
CA ILE A 4 12.00 -20.42 -5.61
C ILE A 4 11.64 -20.01 -7.05
N LEU A 5 12.59 -20.14 -7.98
CA LEU A 5 12.34 -19.82 -9.39
C LEU A 5 11.38 -20.85 -10.02
N ASP A 6 11.50 -22.12 -9.66
CA ASP A 6 10.61 -23.19 -10.11
C ASP A 6 9.17 -22.99 -9.58
N GLU A 7 9.01 -22.58 -8.32
CA GLU A 7 7.70 -22.24 -7.75
C GLU A 7 7.04 -21.04 -8.44
N ILE A 8 7.80 -19.97 -8.72
CA ILE A 8 7.31 -18.79 -9.45
C ILE A 8 6.88 -19.18 -10.87
N ALA A 9 7.68 -19.98 -11.55
CA ALA A 9 7.37 -20.45 -12.90
C ALA A 9 6.09 -21.31 -12.93
N ALA A 10 5.92 -22.20 -11.94
CA ALA A 10 4.72 -23.02 -11.81
C ALA A 10 3.47 -22.17 -11.53
N GLU A 11 3.57 -21.17 -10.65
CA GLU A 11 2.49 -20.24 -10.35
C GLU A 11 2.09 -19.41 -11.58
N GLN A 12 3.07 -18.91 -12.34
CA GLN A 12 2.81 -18.16 -13.57
C GLN A 12 2.12 -19.03 -14.62
N ALA A 13 2.59 -20.27 -14.83
CA ALA A 13 1.96 -21.19 -15.77
C ALA A 13 0.52 -21.54 -15.38
N ALA A 14 0.26 -21.74 -14.09
CA ALA A 14 -1.09 -21.96 -13.57
C ALA A 14 -1.99 -20.73 -13.81
N HIS A 15 -1.48 -19.53 -13.51
CA HIS A 15 -2.20 -18.28 -13.75
C HIS A 15 -2.55 -18.08 -15.22
N GLU A 16 -1.62 -18.32 -16.14
CA GLU A 16 -1.85 -18.23 -17.59
C GLU A 16 -2.92 -19.22 -18.06
N THR A 17 -2.90 -20.45 -17.53
CA THR A 17 -3.90 -21.47 -17.84
C THR A 17 -5.30 -21.06 -17.35
N GLU A 18 -5.41 -20.56 -16.12
CA GLU A 18 -6.69 -20.08 -15.57
C GLU A 18 -7.21 -18.86 -16.33
N LEU A 19 -6.33 -17.92 -16.72
CA LEU A 19 -6.70 -16.76 -17.54
C LEU A 19 -7.32 -17.16 -18.87
N GLN A 20 -6.75 -18.17 -19.54
CA GLN A 20 -7.30 -18.69 -20.79
C GLN A 20 -8.68 -19.32 -20.57
N ALA A 21 -8.85 -20.08 -19.48
CA ALA A 21 -10.12 -20.73 -19.14
C ALA A 21 -11.24 -19.74 -18.81
N LEU A 22 -10.90 -18.62 -18.15
CA LEU A 22 -11.88 -17.58 -17.77
C LEU A 22 -12.42 -16.78 -18.96
N ASN A 23 -11.72 -16.80 -20.11
CA ASN A 23 -12.13 -16.20 -21.38
C ASN A 23 -12.82 -14.83 -21.20
N ARG A 24 -12.02 -13.79 -20.94
CA ARG A 24 -12.46 -12.40 -20.71
C ARG A 24 -12.37 -11.57 -22.00
N PRO A 25 -13.38 -11.62 -22.88
CA PRO A 25 -13.29 -11.01 -24.20
C PRO A 25 -13.17 -9.50 -24.11
N ALA A 26 -12.41 -8.92 -25.04
CA ALA A 26 -12.48 -7.50 -25.28
C ALA A 26 -13.86 -7.15 -25.84
N ILE A 27 -14.43 -6.05 -25.36
CA ILE A 27 -15.69 -5.49 -25.85
C ILE A 27 -15.44 -4.09 -26.41
N ARG A 28 -16.47 -3.50 -27.00
CA ARG A 28 -16.40 -2.14 -27.54
C ARG A 28 -15.99 -1.16 -26.43
N ALA A 29 -14.88 -0.46 -26.65
CA ALA A 29 -14.41 0.62 -25.81
C ALA A 29 -15.23 1.92 -26.02
N GLY A 30 -14.97 2.94 -25.20
CA GLY A 30 -15.67 4.22 -25.25
C GLY A 30 -16.77 4.39 -24.21
N ALA A 31 -16.78 3.56 -23.15
CA ALA A 31 -17.58 3.87 -21.97
C ALA A 31 -17.06 5.13 -21.29
N SER A 32 -17.97 5.96 -20.77
CA SER A 32 -17.60 7.07 -19.88
C SER A 32 -17.37 6.51 -18.49
N THR A 33 -16.18 6.74 -17.93
CA THR A 33 -15.78 6.27 -16.60
C THR A 33 -15.29 7.46 -15.76
N PRO A 34 -15.16 7.32 -14.43
CA PRO A 34 -14.57 8.36 -13.58
C PRO A 34 -13.16 8.79 -14.00
N TRP A 35 -12.43 7.91 -14.70
CA TRP A 35 -11.07 8.14 -15.18
C TRP A 35 -11.01 8.63 -16.63
N GLY A 36 -12.15 8.99 -17.22
CA GLY A 36 -12.29 9.42 -18.60
C GLY A 36 -12.85 8.34 -19.52
N MET A 37 -12.67 8.51 -20.82
CA MET A 37 -13.20 7.58 -21.82
C MET A 37 -12.36 6.30 -21.87
N ALA A 38 -13.01 5.15 -21.68
CA ALA A 38 -12.36 3.85 -21.73
C ALA A 38 -11.74 3.59 -23.11
N GLN A 39 -10.46 3.24 -23.14
CA GLN A 39 -9.72 2.85 -24.35
C GLN A 39 -9.74 1.33 -24.54
N VAL A 40 -9.78 0.60 -23.42
CA VAL A 40 -9.91 -0.85 -23.39
C VAL A 40 -11.07 -1.21 -22.48
N SER A 41 -11.84 -2.22 -22.85
CA SER A 41 -12.91 -2.76 -22.01
C SER A 41 -12.95 -4.28 -22.17
N ARG A 42 -13.09 -4.99 -21.05
CA ARG A 42 -13.16 -6.47 -21.01
C ARG A 42 -14.36 -6.92 -20.20
N GLN A 43 -15.15 -7.82 -20.74
CA GLN A 43 -16.27 -8.44 -20.03
C GLN A 43 -15.73 -9.54 -19.10
N PHE A 44 -16.08 -9.48 -17.82
CA PHE A 44 -15.77 -10.54 -16.85
C PHE A 44 -16.97 -11.45 -16.62
N ALA A 45 -18.17 -10.86 -16.51
CA ALA A 45 -19.46 -11.55 -16.45
C ALA A 45 -20.56 -10.57 -16.84
N ASP A 46 -21.81 -11.03 -16.97
CA ASP A 46 -22.94 -10.11 -17.20
C ASP A 46 -23.00 -9.04 -16.09
N GLY A 47 -23.07 -7.77 -16.51
CA GLY A 47 -23.02 -6.62 -15.61
C GLY A 47 -21.67 -6.36 -14.93
N ILE A 48 -20.57 -7.04 -15.28
CA ILE A 48 -19.24 -6.83 -14.68
C ILE A 48 -18.20 -6.61 -15.78
N VAL A 49 -17.68 -5.38 -15.86
CA VAL A 49 -16.78 -4.94 -16.92
C VAL A 49 -15.55 -4.27 -16.32
N LEU A 50 -14.36 -4.67 -16.79
CA LEU A 50 -13.12 -3.94 -16.53
C LEU A 50 -12.95 -2.88 -17.62
N HIS A 51 -12.78 -1.62 -17.22
CA HIS A 51 -12.44 -0.51 -18.10
C HIS A 51 -11.01 -0.04 -17.81
N SER A 52 -10.28 0.36 -18.85
CA SER A 52 -8.95 0.94 -18.71
C SER A 52 -8.80 2.11 -19.67
N THR A 53 -8.15 3.17 -19.19
CA THR A 53 -7.76 4.38 -19.90
C THR A 53 -6.23 4.49 -19.89
N ALA A 54 -5.69 5.53 -20.53
CA ALA A 54 -4.24 5.76 -20.55
C ALA A 54 -3.66 6.10 -19.17
N SER A 55 -4.49 6.62 -18.26
CA SER A 55 -4.04 7.05 -16.93
C SER A 55 -4.42 6.08 -15.81
N HIS A 56 -5.52 5.36 -15.98
CA HIS A 56 -6.16 4.62 -14.90
C HIS A 56 -7.26 3.68 -15.44
N GLY A 57 -7.74 2.76 -14.63
CA GLY A 57 -8.90 1.92 -14.89
C GLY A 57 -9.61 1.45 -13.62
N GLY A 58 -10.48 0.47 -13.82
CA GLY A 58 -11.21 -0.18 -12.75
C GLY A 58 -12.42 -0.95 -13.27
N PHE A 59 -13.11 -1.61 -12.34
CA PHE A 59 -14.34 -2.34 -12.61
C PHE A 59 -15.55 -1.42 -12.56
N HIS A 60 -16.51 -1.67 -13.44
CA HIS A 60 -17.86 -1.16 -13.37
C HIS A 60 -18.82 -2.34 -13.19
N LEU A 61 -19.69 -2.24 -12.18
CA LEU A 61 -20.70 -3.25 -11.84
C LEU A 61 -22.09 -2.68 -12.05
N ALA A 62 -22.91 -3.30 -12.89
CA ALA A 62 -24.34 -2.98 -12.96
C ALA A 62 -25.00 -3.19 -11.59
N GLU A 63 -26.10 -2.48 -11.34
CA GLU A 63 -26.81 -2.44 -10.04
C GLU A 63 -27.00 -3.83 -9.40
N ASN A 64 -27.42 -4.82 -10.17
CA ASN A 64 -27.63 -6.19 -9.70
C ASN A 64 -26.33 -6.88 -9.23
N ALA A 65 -25.22 -6.69 -9.95
CA ALA A 65 -23.91 -7.18 -9.55
C ALA A 65 -23.38 -6.38 -8.34
N ASN A 66 -23.57 -5.06 -8.34
CA ASN A 66 -23.13 -4.20 -7.24
C ASN A 66 -23.82 -4.57 -5.92
N ALA A 67 -25.09 -4.98 -5.97
CA ALA A 67 -25.86 -5.44 -4.82
C ALA A 67 -25.30 -6.74 -4.16
N ILE A 68 -24.50 -7.54 -4.88
CA ILE A 68 -23.86 -8.74 -4.34
C ILE A 68 -22.62 -8.38 -3.50
N VAL A 69 -21.95 -7.27 -3.81
CA VAL A 69 -20.79 -6.80 -3.03
C VAL A 69 -21.24 -6.49 -1.60
N HIS A 70 -20.49 -6.98 -0.62
CA HIS A 70 -20.82 -6.76 0.80
C HIS A 70 -20.94 -5.27 1.11
N ALA A 71 -21.88 -4.87 1.98
CA ALA A 71 -22.18 -3.46 2.25
C ALA A 71 -20.96 -2.63 2.71
N LEU A 72 -20.03 -3.24 3.45
CA LEU A 72 -18.77 -2.60 3.87
C LEU A 72 -17.73 -2.39 2.75
N TYR A 73 -17.95 -3.00 1.58
CA TYR A 73 -17.09 -2.87 0.40
C TYR A 73 -17.78 -2.17 -0.76
N ARG A 74 -19.11 -2.10 -0.77
CA ARG A 74 -19.88 -1.63 -1.91
C ARG A 74 -19.66 -0.13 -2.16
N ASN A 75 -19.39 0.22 -3.41
CA ASN A 75 -19.34 1.60 -3.86
C ASN A 75 -20.69 2.03 -4.43
N ASP A 76 -21.19 3.20 -4.03
CA ASP A 76 -22.46 3.75 -4.52
C ASP A 76 -22.39 4.18 -5.99
N THR A 77 -21.19 4.46 -6.48
CA THR A 77 -20.93 4.88 -7.86
C THR A 77 -20.84 3.72 -8.85
N GLU A 78 -20.92 2.47 -8.38
CA GLU A 78 -20.77 1.25 -9.20
C GLU A 78 -19.36 1.06 -9.81
N PHE A 79 -18.46 2.02 -9.64
CA PHE A 79 -17.07 1.96 -10.08
C PHE A 79 -16.13 1.58 -8.93
N TYR A 80 -15.18 0.70 -9.23
CA TYR A 80 -14.15 0.19 -8.32
C TYR A 80 -12.79 0.38 -8.99
N GLU A 81 -12.01 1.29 -8.44
CA GLU A 81 -10.64 1.63 -8.83
C GLU A 81 -9.68 0.42 -8.90
N GLU A 82 -8.70 0.46 -9.83
CA GLU A 82 -7.85 -0.69 -10.17
C GLU A 82 -6.66 -1.00 -9.25
N ASP A 83 -6.17 -0.06 -8.44
CA ASP A 83 -5.03 -0.31 -7.55
C ASP A 83 -5.47 -1.06 -6.29
N CYS A 84 -6.61 -0.67 -5.70
CA CYS A 84 -7.07 -1.25 -4.44
C CYS A 84 -8.53 -1.71 -4.43
N GLU A 85 -9.45 -1.03 -5.12
CA GLU A 85 -10.88 -1.37 -5.00
C GLU A 85 -11.31 -2.59 -5.82
N TRP A 86 -10.58 -2.94 -6.89
CA TRP A 86 -10.82 -4.15 -7.67
C TRP A 86 -10.83 -5.42 -6.78
N ALA A 87 -10.09 -5.40 -5.68
CA ALA A 87 -10.02 -6.50 -4.73
C ALA A 87 -11.39 -6.77 -4.05
N LYS A 88 -12.23 -5.75 -3.90
CA LYS A 88 -13.62 -5.87 -3.42
C LYS A 88 -14.46 -6.67 -4.41
N VAL A 89 -14.27 -6.44 -5.71
CA VAL A 89 -14.94 -7.17 -6.80
C VAL A 89 -14.44 -8.62 -6.83
N ALA A 90 -13.13 -8.84 -6.72
CA ALA A 90 -12.56 -10.19 -6.66
C ALA A 90 -13.02 -10.99 -5.44
N HIS A 91 -13.22 -10.34 -4.30
CA HIS A 91 -13.82 -10.97 -3.12
C HIS A 91 -15.29 -11.34 -3.32
N ALA A 92 -16.08 -10.47 -3.95
CA ALA A 92 -17.51 -10.74 -4.20
C ALA A 92 -17.74 -11.81 -5.28
N PHE A 93 -16.84 -11.90 -6.27
CA PHE A 93 -16.98 -12.78 -7.43
C PHE A 93 -15.73 -13.64 -7.66
N PRO A 94 -15.31 -14.47 -6.70
CA PRO A 94 -14.04 -15.19 -6.75
C PRO A 94 -13.90 -16.12 -7.96
N GLN A 95 -15.00 -16.59 -8.53
CA GLN A 95 -15.03 -17.43 -9.73
C GLN A 95 -14.61 -16.71 -11.01
N LEU A 96 -14.61 -15.37 -11.02
CA LEU A 96 -14.20 -14.58 -12.18
C LEU A 96 -12.69 -14.30 -12.19
N PHE A 97 -11.97 -14.75 -11.16
CA PHE A 97 -10.57 -14.46 -10.91
C PHE A 97 -9.77 -15.75 -10.74
N THR A 98 -8.53 -15.70 -11.22
CA THR A 98 -7.53 -16.75 -11.05
C THR A 98 -7.16 -16.93 -9.57
N ALA A 99 -6.61 -18.08 -9.19
CA ALA A 99 -6.10 -18.31 -7.84
C ALA A 99 -5.00 -17.32 -7.46
N TYR A 100 -4.20 -16.87 -8.43
CA TYR A 100 -3.20 -15.81 -8.23
C TYR A 100 -3.87 -14.46 -7.93
N GLU A 101 -4.79 -14.00 -8.78
CA GLU A 101 -5.50 -12.73 -8.57
C GLU A 101 -6.27 -12.71 -7.24
N ARG A 102 -6.91 -13.82 -6.85
CA ARG A 102 -7.58 -13.90 -5.55
C ARG A 102 -6.64 -13.72 -4.36
N ARG A 103 -5.41 -14.24 -4.44
CA ARG A 103 -4.40 -14.03 -3.39
C ARG A 103 -3.89 -12.59 -3.37
N LEU A 104 -3.78 -11.95 -4.53
CA LEU A 104 -3.48 -10.51 -4.59
C LEU A 104 -4.62 -9.70 -3.97
N ALA A 105 -5.86 -9.98 -4.34
CA ALA A 105 -7.03 -9.31 -3.81
C ALA A 105 -7.14 -9.45 -2.27
N ASP A 106 -6.92 -10.66 -1.72
CA ASP A 106 -6.92 -10.86 -0.27
C ASP A 106 -5.84 -10.01 0.42
N ARG A 107 -4.61 -9.97 -0.12
CA ARG A 107 -3.54 -9.10 0.42
C ARG A 107 -3.92 -7.62 0.32
N THR A 108 -4.41 -7.18 -0.84
CA THR A 108 -4.86 -5.80 -1.05
C THR A 108 -5.96 -5.40 -0.06
N LEU A 109 -6.96 -6.26 0.20
CA LEU A 109 -8.00 -5.95 1.17
C LEU A 109 -7.45 -5.83 2.60
N ARG A 110 -6.52 -6.70 3.00
CA ARG A 110 -5.86 -6.61 4.32
C ARG A 110 -5.02 -5.34 4.44
N ASP A 111 -4.34 -4.95 3.36
CA ASP A 111 -3.40 -3.84 3.38
C ASP A 111 -4.07 -2.47 3.25
N PHE A 112 -5.17 -2.35 2.50
CA PHE A 112 -5.84 -1.06 2.24
C PHE A 112 -7.18 -0.89 2.96
N TYR A 113 -7.83 -1.99 3.35
CA TYR A 113 -9.15 -1.97 4.03
C TYR A 113 -9.20 -2.91 5.24
N PRO A 114 -8.21 -2.89 6.16
CA PRO A 114 -8.10 -3.87 7.24
C PRO A 114 -9.35 -3.92 8.14
N ASP A 115 -9.91 -2.76 8.51
CA ASP A 115 -11.10 -2.71 9.38
C ASP A 115 -12.32 -3.36 8.71
N ALA A 116 -12.52 -3.09 7.41
CA ALA A 116 -13.62 -3.70 6.66
C ALA A 116 -13.36 -5.20 6.45
N TYR A 117 -12.12 -5.60 6.17
CA TYR A 117 -11.71 -7.00 6.04
C TYR A 117 -12.02 -7.81 7.30
N GLU A 118 -11.61 -7.33 8.47
CA GLU A 118 -11.85 -8.01 9.75
C GLU A 118 -13.35 -8.15 10.02
N ARG A 119 -14.16 -7.12 9.71
CA ARG A 119 -15.62 -7.18 9.88
C ARG A 119 -16.32 -8.13 8.90
N VAL A 120 -15.85 -8.19 7.66
CA VAL A 120 -16.44 -9.05 6.62
C VAL A 120 -16.07 -10.51 6.84
N THR A 121 -14.82 -10.79 7.22
CA THR A 121 -14.28 -12.15 7.34
C THR A 121 -14.37 -12.72 8.75
N GLY A 122 -14.49 -11.86 9.77
CA GLY A 122 -14.36 -12.24 11.18
C GLY A 122 -12.91 -12.49 11.63
N ALA A 123 -11.92 -12.31 10.75
CA ALA A 123 -10.51 -12.41 11.11
C ALA A 123 -10.06 -11.20 11.92
N ILE A 124 -8.98 -11.35 12.69
CA ILE A 124 -8.26 -10.25 13.33
C ILE A 124 -6.84 -10.24 12.76
N LEU A 125 -6.44 -9.14 12.16
CA LEU A 125 -5.14 -9.00 11.51
C LEU A 125 -4.11 -8.47 12.50
N ASN A 126 -2.88 -8.99 12.39
CA ASN A 126 -1.70 -8.41 13.04
C ASN A 126 -0.73 -7.81 12.00
N GLY A 127 0.36 -7.20 12.47
CA GLY A 127 1.35 -6.55 11.60
C GLY A 127 2.03 -7.45 10.56
N SER A 128 2.12 -8.76 10.79
CA SER A 128 2.63 -9.69 9.76
C SER A 128 1.65 -9.95 8.62
N GLN A 129 0.36 -9.65 8.82
CA GLN A 129 -0.72 -9.98 7.89
C GLN A 129 -1.29 -8.76 7.16
N SER A 130 -0.99 -7.55 7.64
CA SER A 130 -1.42 -6.28 7.03
C SER A 130 -0.36 -5.22 7.24
N HIS A 131 0.06 -4.58 6.16
CA HIS A 131 0.99 -3.46 6.18
C HIS A 131 0.45 -2.28 7.00
N MET A 132 -0.85 -2.00 6.90
CA MET A 132 -1.50 -0.96 7.71
C MET A 132 -1.49 -1.32 9.20
N ARG A 133 -1.76 -2.59 9.57
CA ARG A 133 -1.66 -3.02 10.97
C ARG A 133 -0.23 -2.95 11.49
N ASP A 134 0.75 -3.34 10.67
CA ASP A 134 2.17 -3.27 11.01
C ASP A 134 2.60 -1.83 11.30
N ARG A 135 2.13 -0.91 10.44
CA ARG A 135 2.35 0.53 10.61
C ARG A 135 1.72 1.04 11.91
N GLN A 136 0.47 0.67 12.20
CA GLN A 136 -0.22 1.06 13.43
C GLN A 136 0.47 0.51 14.70
N GLU A 137 0.93 -0.74 14.66
CA GLU A 137 1.69 -1.35 15.76
C GLU A 137 3.00 -0.60 16.00
N PHE A 138 3.73 -0.25 14.94
CA PHE A 138 4.95 0.55 15.02
C PHE A 138 4.67 1.93 15.64
N GLU A 139 3.67 2.65 15.13
CA GLU A 139 3.30 3.98 15.62
C GLU A 139 2.87 3.94 17.09
N SER A 140 2.08 2.94 17.49
CA SER A 140 1.65 2.77 18.89
C SER A 140 2.82 2.48 19.84
N ARG A 141 3.75 1.61 19.41
CA ARG A 141 4.95 1.25 20.16
C ARG A 141 5.87 2.45 20.34
N HIS A 142 6.06 3.23 19.28
CA HIS A 142 7.04 4.32 19.23
C HIS A 142 6.45 5.72 19.40
N ARG A 143 5.19 5.83 19.86
CA ARG A 143 4.49 7.12 20.05
C ARG A 143 5.25 8.14 20.90
N ASN A 144 6.08 7.67 21.83
CA ASN A 144 6.88 8.50 22.74
C ASN A 144 8.39 8.43 22.44
N ASP A 145 8.78 7.78 21.35
CA ASP A 145 10.16 7.69 20.92
C ASP A 145 10.45 8.70 19.82
N TRP A 146 11.69 9.13 19.70
CA TRP A 146 12.14 9.99 18.61
C TRP A 146 12.28 9.16 17.33
N VAL A 147 11.38 9.37 16.37
CA VAL A 147 11.42 8.67 15.07
C VAL A 147 11.81 9.66 13.98
N VAL A 148 12.78 9.27 13.17
CA VAL A 148 13.35 10.11 12.12
C VAL A 148 12.34 10.35 11.00
N ILE A 149 12.12 11.62 10.68
CA ILE A 149 11.23 12.07 9.61
C ILE A 149 11.97 12.58 8.38
N ALA A 150 13.22 13.03 8.55
CA ALA A 150 14.12 13.44 7.47
C ALA A 150 15.57 13.15 7.84
N ALA A 151 16.39 12.76 6.88
CA ALA A 151 17.80 12.47 7.09
C ALA A 151 18.64 12.81 5.86
N LEU A 152 19.89 13.20 6.10
CA LEU A 152 20.90 13.39 5.06
C LEU A 152 22.29 13.11 5.64
N ASN A 153 23.27 12.91 4.76
CA ASN A 153 24.66 12.82 5.21
C ASN A 153 25.13 14.18 5.73
N SER A 154 25.80 14.20 6.88
CA SER A 154 26.33 15.46 7.41
C SER A 154 27.52 15.93 6.57
N ASP A 155 27.48 17.18 6.13
CA ASP A 155 28.62 17.86 5.49
C ASP A 155 29.61 18.39 6.54
N HIS A 156 29.16 18.55 7.79
CA HIS A 156 29.94 19.08 8.91
C HIS A 156 30.71 17.99 9.66
N LEU A 157 30.22 16.75 9.66
CA LEU A 157 30.88 15.63 10.32
C LEU A 157 30.88 14.36 9.44
N PRO A 158 31.98 14.09 8.71
CA PRO A 158 32.10 12.91 7.88
C PRO A 158 31.84 11.62 8.65
N GLY A 159 31.10 10.69 8.03
CA GLY A 159 30.73 9.41 8.65
C GLY A 159 29.44 9.44 9.47
N PHE A 160 28.75 10.58 9.55
CA PHE A 160 27.46 10.72 10.25
C PHE A 160 26.31 11.07 9.30
N VAL A 161 25.11 10.72 9.76
CA VAL A 161 23.83 11.09 9.18
C VAL A 161 23.17 12.09 10.14
N GLU A 162 22.87 13.27 9.64
CA GLU A 162 22.06 14.25 10.37
C GLU A 162 20.59 13.89 10.18
N CYS A 163 19.91 13.64 11.29
CA CYS A 163 18.51 13.22 11.33
C CYS A 163 17.66 14.30 11.99
N ILE A 164 16.53 14.64 11.40
CA ILE A 164 15.43 15.36 12.05
C ILE A 164 14.41 14.32 12.48
N ALA A 165 14.02 14.34 13.75
CA ALA A 165 13.06 13.42 14.34
C ALA A 165 11.96 14.17 15.11
N THR A 166 10.80 13.55 15.21
CA THR A 166 9.67 13.97 16.06
C THR A 166 9.25 12.80 16.96
N LEU A 167 8.54 13.08 18.05
CA LEU A 167 7.94 12.03 18.86
C LEU A 167 6.90 11.28 18.01
N GLY A 168 6.98 9.96 17.97
CA GLY A 168 6.10 9.14 17.13
C GLY A 168 6.33 9.24 15.61
N GLY A 169 7.23 10.11 15.15
CA GLY A 169 7.55 10.25 13.72
C GLY A 169 6.49 10.98 12.90
N ILE A 170 5.67 11.80 13.56
CA ILE A 170 4.63 12.59 12.92
C ILE A 170 5.28 13.76 12.18
N ARG A 171 5.08 13.82 10.86
CA ARG A 171 5.62 14.89 10.01
C ARG A 171 4.77 16.16 10.14
N GLY A 172 5.44 17.31 10.27
CA GLY A 172 4.77 18.61 10.35
C GLY A 172 4.25 18.97 11.76
N GLU A 173 4.50 18.13 12.77
CA GLU A 173 4.23 18.47 14.17
C GLU A 173 5.34 19.37 14.73
N THR A 174 5.00 20.21 15.72
CA THR A 174 5.98 21.02 16.46
C THR A 174 6.86 20.15 17.35
N GLY A 175 8.09 20.59 17.62
CA GLY A 175 9.02 19.86 18.50
C GLY A 175 9.98 18.93 17.76
N GLU A 176 10.28 19.23 16.48
CA GLU A 176 11.38 18.61 15.75
C GLU A 176 12.69 18.74 16.53
N ARG A 177 13.46 17.65 16.61
CA ARG A 177 14.80 17.62 17.19
C ARG A 177 15.79 16.98 16.22
N ARG A 178 17.01 17.52 16.21
CA ARG A 178 18.10 16.96 15.40
C ARG A 178 18.97 16.01 16.20
N PHE A 179 19.50 15.02 15.50
CA PHE A 179 20.43 14.01 16.02
C PHE A 179 21.54 13.76 15.01
N LEU A 180 22.74 13.46 15.50
CA LEU A 180 23.81 12.88 14.68
C LEU A 180 23.88 11.38 14.95
N VAL A 181 23.68 10.60 13.91
CA VAL A 181 23.71 9.13 13.95
C VAL A 181 24.91 8.65 13.16
N PRO A 182 25.79 7.78 13.71
CA PRO A 182 26.85 7.16 12.92
C PRO A 182 26.26 6.49 11.68
N ARG A 183 26.89 6.64 10.52
CA ARG A 183 26.36 6.08 9.26
C ARG A 183 26.20 4.55 9.34
N SER A 184 27.07 3.87 10.08
CA SER A 184 26.97 2.42 10.34
C SER A 184 25.69 2.02 11.07
N ASP A 185 25.15 2.93 11.88
CA ASP A 185 24.03 2.66 12.79
C ASP A 185 22.70 3.06 12.14
N TYR A 186 22.73 4.00 11.19
CA TYR A 186 21.55 4.46 10.46
C TYR A 186 21.05 3.42 9.43
N VAL A 187 20.36 2.40 9.92
CA VAL A 187 19.71 1.37 9.10
C VAL A 187 18.20 1.56 9.18
N ILE A 188 17.60 2.10 8.11
CA ILE A 188 16.17 2.37 8.05
C ILE A 188 15.40 1.05 8.06
N GLY A 189 14.54 0.86 9.07
CA GLY A 189 13.58 -0.23 9.12
C GLY A 189 12.35 0.05 8.28
N ARG A 190 11.45 -0.92 8.18
CA ARG A 190 10.23 -0.84 7.34
C ARG A 190 9.39 0.43 7.56
N HIS A 191 9.32 0.93 8.80
CA HIS A 191 8.50 2.08 9.19
C HIS A 191 9.28 3.33 9.57
N GLY A 192 10.62 3.29 9.44
CA GLY A 192 11.51 4.40 9.78
C GLY A 192 12.68 3.99 10.65
N PHE A 193 13.39 4.99 11.16
CA PHE A 193 14.50 4.82 12.09
C PHE A 193 14.15 5.42 13.44
N VAL A 194 14.26 4.63 14.50
CA VAL A 194 14.04 5.08 15.88
C VAL A 194 15.38 5.46 16.48
N ILE A 195 15.48 6.68 17.01
CA ILE A 195 16.66 7.16 17.71
C ILE A 195 16.78 6.40 19.03
N ASP A 196 17.91 5.73 19.24
CA ASP A 196 18.33 5.21 20.55
C ASP A 196 18.95 6.35 21.38
N PRO A 197 18.30 6.85 22.45
CA PRO A 197 18.81 7.98 23.23
C PRO A 197 20.10 7.67 24.01
N LEU A 198 20.44 6.38 24.18
CA LEU A 198 21.68 5.97 24.84
C LEU A 198 22.88 6.01 23.88
N LYS A 199 22.64 5.99 22.56
CA LYS A 199 23.68 5.97 21.53
C LYS A 199 23.74 7.24 20.69
N HIS A 200 22.58 7.85 20.42
CA HIS A 200 22.44 8.97 19.51
C HIS A 200 22.14 10.24 20.30
N GLN A 201 23.09 11.17 20.28
CA GLN A 201 22.96 12.42 21.01
C GLN A 201 22.18 13.46 20.19
N PRO A 202 21.37 14.31 20.86
CA PRO A 202 20.82 15.51 20.24
C PRO A 202 21.93 16.38 19.64
N TYR A 203 21.62 17.03 18.53
CA TYR A 203 22.59 17.84 17.80
C TYR A 203 22.08 19.27 17.56
N ASP A 204 22.73 20.22 18.22
CA ASP A 204 22.42 21.65 18.13
C ASP A 204 23.45 22.45 17.29
N GLY A 205 24.40 21.76 16.65
CA GLY A 205 25.44 22.40 15.84
C GLY A 205 25.00 22.85 14.44
N PRO A 206 25.93 23.30 13.58
CA PRO A 206 25.62 23.70 12.20
C PRO A 206 24.83 22.64 11.43
N SER A 207 23.79 23.07 10.72
CA SER A 207 22.91 22.15 10.00
C SER A 207 23.34 21.97 8.56
N SER A 208 23.31 20.74 8.04
CA SER A 208 23.34 20.46 6.60
C SER A 208 21.95 20.59 5.95
N PHE A 209 20.88 20.62 6.74
CA PHE A 209 19.56 21.01 6.22
C PHE A 209 19.47 22.52 6.00
N VAL A 210 19.38 22.93 4.75
CA VAL A 210 19.27 24.33 4.32
C VAL A 210 18.07 25.05 4.96
N THR A 211 16.98 24.33 5.21
CA THR A 211 15.75 24.90 5.77
C THR A 211 15.71 24.93 7.30
N TRP A 212 16.68 24.33 7.99
CA TRP A 212 16.64 24.19 9.45
C TRP A 212 16.62 25.52 10.20
N ALA A 213 17.43 26.49 9.73
CA ALA A 213 17.51 27.81 10.38
C ALA A 213 16.17 28.59 10.36
N ALA A 214 15.24 28.23 9.47
CA ALA A 214 13.91 28.84 9.38
C ALA A 214 12.83 28.07 10.18
N ARG A 215 13.19 26.97 10.86
CA ARG A 215 12.28 26.11 11.64
C ARG A 215 12.43 26.27 13.16
N GLN A 216 13.40 27.06 13.62
CA GLN A 216 13.53 27.50 15.02
C GLN A 216 12.75 28.79 15.25
#